data_AF-A0A248VN42-F1
#
_entry.id   AF-A0A248VN42-F1
#
_cell.length_a   1.000
_cell.length_b   1.000
_cell.length_c   1.000
_cell.angle_alpha   90.00
_cell.angle_beta   90.00
_cell.angle_gamma   90.00
#
_symmetry.space_group_name_H-M   'P 1'
#
loop_
_entity.id
_entity.type
_entity.pdbx_description
1 polymer ?
#
loop_
_entity_poly.entity_id
_entity_poly.type
_entity_poly.pdbx_seq_one_letter_code
_entity_poly.pdbx_strand_id
1 'polypeptide(L)'
;MRLDNVIARLMKTRLSRGLGTLFAFFVLAGCATPPGAGNTSDSGVPQSTKNTQAGSFGPQAFGSAPASGVSAQGSSLADAKPLTDDGSGISDFHQTGRASWYGRGFHGRRTANGERYDMHALTAAHRTLPLGSYVRVTNPATSRSVVVRINDRGPYARGRVIDLSMAAAAVLEMRHAGTARVQIEGLTQQEARAARDEMLASNSDSTAQK
;
A
#
# COMPACT_ATOMS: atom_id res chain seq x y z
N MET A 1 49.82 21.03 24.83
CA MET A 1 48.87 19.96 24.45
C MET A 1 47.60 20.59 23.91
N ARG A 2 47.45 20.62 22.59
CA ARG A 2 46.21 20.39 21.82
C ARG A 2 46.60 20.65 20.37
N LEU A 3 46.85 19.54 19.67
CA LEU A 3 47.15 19.50 18.25
C LEU A 3 45.83 19.52 17.47
N ASP A 4 45.88 20.31 16.42
CA ASP A 4 44.85 20.62 15.45
C ASP A 4 44.54 19.42 14.53
N ASN A 5 43.39 19.47 13.84
CA ASN A 5 43.21 19.15 12.41
C ASN A 5 41.70 18.97 12.13
N VAL A 6 41.03 19.97 11.56
CA VAL A 6 41.09 20.39 10.14
C VAL A 6 40.65 19.27 9.20
N ILE A 7 39.37 19.42 8.86
CA ILE A 7 38.63 18.94 7.70
C ILE A 7 39.55 18.79 6.48
N ALA A 8 39.77 17.53 6.07
CA ALA A 8 40.37 17.20 4.77
C ALA A 8 39.47 16.21 4.03
N ARG A 9 38.69 16.81 3.13
CA ARG A 9 38.10 16.26 1.91
C ARG A 9 39.10 15.35 1.21
N LEU A 10 38.81 14.05 1.07
CA LEU A 10 39.57 13.20 0.14
C LEU A 10 38.63 12.39 -0.76
N MET A 11 38.59 12.86 -1.99
CA MET A 11 38.13 12.17 -3.19
C MET A 11 38.75 10.78 -3.27
N LYS A 12 37.93 9.77 -3.56
CA LYS A 12 38.42 8.53 -4.18
C LYS A 12 37.64 8.25 -5.44
N THR A 13 37.95 9.06 -6.44
CA THR A 13 37.83 8.74 -7.86
C THR A 13 38.48 7.38 -8.12
N ARG A 14 37.67 6.36 -8.44
CA ARG A 14 38.19 5.15 -9.10
C ARG A 14 38.01 5.31 -10.59
N LEU A 15 39.15 5.54 -11.22
CA LEU A 15 39.37 5.66 -12.64
C LEU A 15 39.12 4.31 -13.34
N SER A 16 38.48 4.42 -14.49
CA SER A 16 38.21 3.41 -15.50
C SER A 16 39.46 2.74 -16.12
N ARG A 17 39.38 1.41 -16.33
CA ARG A 17 39.96 0.63 -17.45
C ARG A 17 38.97 -0.55 -17.62
N GLY A 18 38.31 -0.84 -18.73
CA GLY A 18 38.69 -0.75 -20.13
C GLY A 18 38.81 -2.19 -20.68
N LEU A 19 38.08 -2.47 -21.76
CA LEU A 19 38.13 -3.65 -22.66
C LEU A 19 37.40 -4.94 -22.25
N GLY A 20 36.43 -5.34 -23.10
CA GLY A 20 35.77 -6.64 -23.04
C GLY A 20 34.48 -6.74 -23.86
N THR A 21 34.48 -6.28 -25.11
CA THR A 21 33.45 -6.64 -26.10
C THR A 21 33.47 -8.16 -26.33
N LEU A 22 32.37 -8.85 -26.04
CA LEU A 22 32.02 -10.05 -26.80
C LEU A 22 30.54 -10.00 -27.19
N PHE A 23 30.37 -9.73 -28.48
CA PHE A 23 29.16 -9.89 -29.26
C PHE A 23 28.83 -11.40 -29.27
N ALA A 24 27.64 -11.79 -28.85
CA ALA A 24 27.07 -13.09 -29.18
C ALA A 24 25.61 -12.90 -29.55
N PHE A 25 25.42 -12.62 -30.84
CA PHE A 25 24.16 -12.84 -31.53
C PHE A 25 23.85 -14.34 -31.49
N PHE A 26 22.71 -14.72 -30.91
CA PHE A 26 22.02 -15.94 -31.29
C PHE A 26 20.58 -15.59 -31.60
N VAL A 27 20.37 -15.29 -32.88
CA VAL A 27 19.06 -15.35 -33.54
C VAL A 27 18.75 -16.83 -33.71
N LEU A 28 17.65 -17.31 -33.13
CA LEU A 28 16.96 -18.47 -33.67
C LEU A 28 15.47 -18.18 -33.75
N ALA A 29 14.97 -18.27 -34.98
CA ALA A 29 13.60 -18.07 -35.41
C ALA A 29 12.81 -19.38 -35.38
N GLY A 30 11.47 -19.26 -35.36
CA GLY A 30 10.51 -20.29 -35.82
C GLY A 30 9.92 -21.18 -34.72
N CYS A 31 8.64 -21.61 -34.72
CA CYS A 31 7.56 -21.56 -35.72
C CYS A 31 6.15 -21.74 -35.07
N ALA A 32 5.16 -21.11 -35.72
CA ALA A 32 3.78 -21.53 -36.07
C ALA A 32 2.77 -22.26 -35.12
N THR A 33 1.53 -21.74 -35.20
CA THR A 33 0.15 -22.15 -34.81
C THR A 33 -0.34 -23.48 -35.47
N PRO A 34 -1.52 -24.13 -35.16
CA PRO A 34 -2.89 -23.56 -35.01
C PRO A 34 -3.83 -24.31 -33.98
N PRO A 35 -5.18 -24.12 -33.96
CA PRO A 35 -6.05 -24.27 -32.78
C PRO A 35 -6.75 -25.64 -32.64
N GLY A 36 -7.17 -25.96 -31.41
CA GLY A 36 -8.06 -27.10 -31.10
C GLY A 36 -9.52 -26.66 -30.94
N ALA A 37 -10.40 -27.29 -31.73
CA ALA A 37 -11.85 -27.14 -31.72
C ALA A 37 -12.55 -28.22 -30.87
N GLY A 38 -13.79 -27.94 -30.44
CA GLY A 38 -14.78 -28.90 -29.91
C GLY A 38 -14.70 -29.13 -28.39
N ASN A 39 -15.76 -29.08 -27.59
CA ASN A 39 -17.12 -29.52 -27.86
C ASN A 39 -18.17 -28.67 -27.13
N THR A 40 -19.20 -28.32 -27.88
CA THR A 40 -20.56 -28.06 -27.41
C THR A 40 -21.16 -29.33 -26.81
N SER A 41 -21.67 -29.23 -25.58
CA SER A 41 -22.72 -30.12 -25.08
C SER A 41 -23.85 -29.24 -24.56
N ASP A 42 -24.72 -28.86 -25.50
CA ASP A 42 -26.11 -28.55 -25.25
C ASP A 42 -26.84 -29.86 -24.95
N SER A 43 -27.61 -29.89 -23.87
CA SER A 43 -28.65 -30.89 -23.62
C SER A 43 -29.64 -30.25 -22.66
N GLY A 44 -30.78 -29.86 -23.22
CA GLY A 44 -31.88 -29.23 -22.52
C GLY A 44 -32.49 -30.08 -21.40
N VAL A 45 -32.93 -29.34 -20.36
CA VAL A 45 -34.28 -29.31 -19.77
C VAL A 45 -35.13 -30.60 -19.93
N PRO A 46 -35.70 -31.11 -18.82
CA PRO A 46 -37.08 -30.73 -18.56
C PRO A 46 -37.35 -30.22 -17.13
N GLN A 47 -38.24 -29.24 -17.09
CA GLN A 47 -38.97 -28.75 -15.94
C GLN A 47 -39.57 -29.91 -15.13
N SER A 48 -39.43 -29.85 -13.81
CA SER A 48 -40.33 -30.54 -12.90
C SER A 48 -41.12 -29.50 -12.10
N THR A 49 -42.42 -29.58 -12.30
CA THR A 49 -43.47 -28.69 -11.82
C THR A 49 -43.93 -29.02 -10.40
N LYS A 50 -44.37 -27.97 -9.70
CA LYS A 50 -45.31 -27.95 -8.56
C LYS A 50 -44.86 -28.60 -7.25
N ASN A 51 -44.72 -27.75 -6.22
CA ASN A 51 -45.81 -27.70 -5.24
C ASN A 51 -45.90 -26.31 -4.57
N THR A 52 -47.13 -25.82 -4.50
CA THR A 52 -47.56 -24.61 -3.82
C THR A 52 -47.86 -24.97 -2.37
N GLN A 53 -47.28 -24.25 -1.41
CA GLN A 53 -47.95 -24.07 -0.13
C GLN A 53 -47.77 -22.64 0.35
N ALA A 54 -48.87 -21.90 0.24
CA ALA A 54 -49.08 -20.63 0.89
C ALA A 54 -48.96 -20.82 2.40
N GLY A 55 -48.10 -20.01 3.01
CA GLY A 55 -47.99 -19.81 4.45
C GLY A 55 -47.81 -18.33 4.70
N SER A 56 -48.92 -17.59 4.65
CA SER A 56 -49.00 -16.19 5.08
C SER A 56 -48.92 -16.15 6.61
N PHE A 57 -47.78 -15.75 7.17
CA PHE A 57 -47.68 -15.27 8.56
C PHE A 57 -46.56 -14.21 8.70
N GLY A 58 -46.95 -12.94 8.57
CA GLY A 58 -46.49 -11.77 9.37
C GLY A 58 -45.03 -11.29 9.35
N PRO A 59 -44.78 -9.96 9.43
CA PRO A 59 -43.45 -9.41 9.69
C PRO A 59 -43.08 -9.67 11.16
N GLN A 60 -41.98 -10.40 11.40
CA GLN A 60 -41.44 -10.53 12.75
C GLN A 60 -40.84 -9.19 13.16
N ALA A 61 -41.43 -8.65 14.23
CA ALA A 61 -41.19 -7.34 14.79
C ALA A 61 -39.73 -7.12 15.19
N PHE A 62 -39.28 -5.89 15.00
CA PHE A 62 -38.10 -5.35 15.66
C PHE A 62 -38.28 -5.50 17.17
N GLY A 63 -37.41 -6.29 17.80
CA GLY A 63 -37.34 -6.39 19.25
C GLY A 63 -36.96 -5.04 19.85
N SER A 64 -37.89 -4.45 20.60
CA SER A 64 -37.63 -3.35 21.52
C SER A 64 -36.66 -3.81 22.61
N ALA A 65 -35.38 -3.50 22.45
CA ALA A 65 -34.46 -3.47 23.58
C ALA A 65 -34.80 -2.24 24.43
N PRO A 66 -34.85 -2.34 25.76
CA PRO A 66 -35.08 -1.19 26.62
C PRO A 66 -33.92 -0.21 26.46
N ALA A 67 -34.26 1.03 26.12
CA ALA A 67 -33.40 2.18 26.30
C ALA A 67 -33.18 2.36 27.81
N SER A 68 -32.19 1.66 28.34
CA SER A 68 -31.62 2.01 29.65
C SER A 68 -31.04 3.39 29.52
N GLY A 69 -31.70 4.35 30.15
CA GLY A 69 -31.26 5.73 30.26
C GLY A 69 -29.86 5.78 30.87
N VAL A 70 -28.88 6.18 30.06
CA VAL A 70 -27.73 6.91 30.56
C VAL A 70 -28.00 8.35 30.19
N SER A 71 -28.39 9.09 31.22
CA SER A 71 -28.46 10.53 31.28
C SER A 71 -27.26 11.15 30.57
N ALA A 72 -27.56 12.09 29.67
CA ALA A 72 -26.57 13.00 29.11
C ALA A 72 -26.03 13.90 30.23
N GLN A 73 -24.89 13.54 30.79
CA GLN A 73 -24.02 14.51 31.44
C GLN A 73 -23.13 15.10 30.34
N GLY A 74 -23.51 16.30 29.91
CA GLY A 74 -22.85 17.04 28.84
C GLY A 74 -21.35 17.15 29.06
N SER A 75 -20.59 16.44 28.23
CA SER A 75 -19.27 16.90 27.80
C SER A 75 -19.51 17.55 26.45
N SER A 76 -19.36 18.87 26.39
CA SER A 76 -19.39 19.62 25.15
C SER A 76 -18.42 18.95 24.16
N LEU A 77 -18.79 18.85 22.88
CA LEU A 77 -17.85 18.47 21.82
C LEU A 77 -16.61 19.41 21.79
N ALA A 78 -16.69 20.58 22.42
CA ALA A 78 -15.57 21.50 22.62
C ALA A 78 -14.54 21.02 23.66
N ASP A 79 -14.92 20.13 24.58
CA ASP A 79 -14.05 19.57 25.64
C ASP A 79 -13.56 18.16 25.32
N ALA A 80 -13.91 17.62 24.14
CA ALA A 80 -13.39 16.34 23.68
C ALA A 80 -11.86 16.48 23.55
N LYS A 81 -11.14 15.83 24.46
CA LYS A 81 -9.68 15.71 24.40
C LYS A 81 -9.33 15.24 22.98
N PRO A 82 -8.48 15.97 22.22
CA PRO A 82 -8.08 15.52 20.91
C PRO A 82 -7.54 14.11 21.07
N LEU A 83 -7.91 13.20 20.16
CA LEU A 83 -7.39 11.82 20.12
C LEU A 83 -5.89 11.90 20.36
N THR A 84 -5.48 11.60 21.59
CA THR A 84 -4.11 11.80 21.99
C THR A 84 -3.27 10.79 21.24
N ASP A 85 -2.19 11.31 20.69
CA ASP A 85 -1.14 10.70 19.86
C ASP A 85 -0.37 9.60 20.60
N ASP A 86 -1.03 8.75 21.39
CA ASP A 86 -0.29 7.74 22.13
C ASP A 86 0.12 6.56 21.26
N GLY A 87 -0.57 6.28 20.14
CA GLY A 87 -0.07 5.46 19.03
C GLY A 87 0.62 4.16 19.47
N SER A 88 0.26 3.62 20.64
CA SER A 88 1.19 3.00 21.61
C SER A 88 1.66 1.59 21.24
N GLY A 89 1.59 1.23 19.97
CA GLY A 89 2.25 0.04 19.44
C GLY A 89 2.59 0.12 17.96
N ILE A 90 2.28 1.24 17.27
CA ILE A 90 2.63 1.35 15.85
C ILE A 90 4.07 1.81 15.67
N SER A 91 4.57 2.76 16.47
CA SER A 91 5.95 3.24 16.39
C SER A 91 6.97 2.10 16.57
N ASP A 92 6.63 1.12 17.40
CA ASP A 92 7.48 -0.05 17.67
C ASP A 92 7.33 -1.15 16.62
N PHE A 93 6.41 -0.98 15.66
CA PHE A 93 6.20 -1.95 14.60
C PHE A 93 7.36 -1.91 13.61
N HIS A 94 8.06 -3.04 13.50
CA HIS A 94 9.05 -3.28 12.47
C HIS A 94 8.74 -4.56 11.72
N GLN A 95 8.78 -4.50 10.39
CA GLN A 95 8.65 -5.69 9.55
C GLN A 95 9.54 -5.58 8.32
N THR A 96 10.19 -6.69 7.95
CA THR A 96 10.92 -6.80 6.69
C THR A 96 10.27 -7.86 5.83
N GLY A 97 10.15 -7.61 4.53
CA GLY A 97 9.61 -8.61 3.60
C GLY A 97 9.56 -8.12 2.17
N ARG A 98 8.83 -8.86 1.34
CA ARG A 98 8.64 -8.50 -0.08
C ARG A 98 7.43 -7.58 -0.23
N ALA A 99 7.61 -6.45 -0.88
CA ALA A 99 6.54 -5.57 -1.31
C ALA A 99 6.15 -5.85 -2.76
N SER A 100 4.90 -5.53 -3.11
CA SER A 100 4.50 -5.27 -4.50
C SER A 100 3.73 -3.96 -4.58
N TRP A 101 3.10 -3.68 -5.72
CA TRP A 101 2.26 -2.49 -5.88
C TRP A 101 1.02 -2.76 -6.74
N TYR A 102 -0.04 -1.98 -6.53
CA TYR A 102 -1.29 -2.13 -7.26
C TYR A 102 -1.20 -1.61 -8.69
N GLY A 103 -1.51 -2.47 -9.66
CA GLY A 103 -1.59 -2.09 -11.07
C GLY A 103 -2.68 -1.06 -11.37
N ARG A 104 -2.61 -0.47 -12.57
CA ARG A 104 -3.49 0.62 -13.02
C ARG A 104 -5.00 0.29 -12.93
N GLY A 105 -5.37 -0.99 -13.10
CA GLY A 105 -6.76 -1.46 -13.07
C GLY A 105 -7.45 -1.43 -11.70
N PHE A 106 -6.71 -1.14 -10.62
CA PHE A 106 -7.30 -0.95 -9.30
C PHE A 106 -7.80 0.47 -9.07
N HIS A 107 -7.36 1.44 -9.88
CA HIS A 107 -7.69 2.85 -9.68
C HIS A 107 -9.20 3.09 -9.64
N GLY A 108 -9.64 3.89 -8.67
CA GLY A 108 -11.05 4.20 -8.44
C GLY A 108 -11.85 3.10 -7.73
N ARG A 109 -11.29 1.90 -7.50
CA ARG A 109 -11.96 0.85 -6.70
C ARG A 109 -12.00 1.23 -5.23
N ARG A 110 -12.97 0.68 -4.48
CA ARG A 110 -13.05 0.90 -3.03
C ARG A 110 -11.96 0.10 -2.31
N THR A 111 -11.27 0.75 -1.38
CA THR A 111 -10.34 0.14 -0.42
C THR A 111 -11.09 -0.30 0.84
N ALA A 112 -10.43 -1.03 1.73
CA ALA A 112 -11.01 -1.54 2.97
C ALA A 112 -11.51 -0.45 3.93
N ASN A 113 -10.95 0.77 3.88
CA ASN A 113 -11.46 1.91 4.65
C ASN A 113 -12.61 2.66 3.94
N GLY A 114 -13.08 2.17 2.79
CA GLY A 114 -14.21 2.73 2.03
C GLY A 114 -13.86 3.86 1.04
N GLU A 115 -12.64 4.39 1.09
CA GLU A 115 -12.16 5.39 0.12
C GLU A 115 -11.96 4.77 -1.27
N ARG A 116 -11.82 5.61 -2.30
CA ARG A 116 -11.40 5.13 -3.62
C ARG A 116 -9.88 5.11 -3.69
N TYR A 117 -9.33 4.00 -4.17
CA TYR A 117 -7.90 3.87 -4.41
C TYR A 117 -7.44 4.87 -5.49
N ASP A 118 -6.51 5.74 -5.11
CA ASP A 118 -5.79 6.61 -6.01
C ASP A 118 -4.36 6.08 -6.22
N MET A 119 -3.98 5.86 -7.47
CA MET A 119 -2.65 5.36 -7.79
C MET A 119 -1.56 6.40 -7.58
N HIS A 120 -1.94 7.68 -7.54
CA HIS A 120 -1.06 8.83 -7.38
C HIS A 120 -0.89 9.24 -5.91
N ALA A 121 -1.75 8.76 -5.02
CA ALA A 121 -1.63 8.99 -3.58
C ALA A 121 -0.55 8.08 -2.96
N LEU A 122 0.06 8.52 -1.85
CA LEU A 122 1.01 7.73 -1.08
C LEU A 122 0.28 6.84 -0.07
N THR A 123 -0.27 5.73 -0.54
CA THR A 123 -1.02 4.78 0.29
C THR A 123 -0.56 3.34 0.09
N ALA A 124 -0.95 2.46 1.00
CA ALA A 124 -0.61 1.05 0.97
C ALA A 124 -1.67 0.15 1.62
N ALA A 125 -1.63 -1.13 1.26
CA ALA A 125 -2.39 -2.19 1.88
C ALA A 125 -1.51 -3.05 2.79
N HIS A 126 -2.01 -3.30 4.00
CA HIS A 126 -1.34 -4.17 4.96
C HIS A 126 -2.37 -5.02 5.74
N ARG A 127 -1.96 -6.21 6.20
CA ARG A 127 -2.88 -7.22 6.74
C ARG A 127 -3.45 -6.83 8.10
N THR A 128 -2.57 -6.38 9.00
CA THR A 128 -2.88 -6.22 10.43
C THR A 128 -2.78 -4.78 10.92
N LEU A 129 -1.87 -3.98 10.37
CA LEU A 129 -1.75 -2.56 10.70
C LEU A 129 -3.12 -1.82 10.66
N PRO A 130 -3.40 -0.95 11.66
CA PRO A 130 -4.62 -0.15 11.70
C PRO A 130 -4.83 0.64 10.40
N LEU A 131 -6.09 0.74 9.96
CA LEU A 131 -6.41 1.64 8.84
C LEU A 131 -6.25 3.08 9.32
N GLY A 132 -5.66 3.93 8.49
CA GLY A 132 -5.33 5.32 8.78
C GLY A 132 -3.95 5.52 9.43
N SER A 133 -3.26 4.47 9.84
CA SER A 133 -1.89 4.61 10.37
C SER A 133 -0.90 4.95 9.26
N TYR A 134 0.25 5.48 9.66
CA TYR A 134 1.35 5.77 8.75
C TYR A 134 2.53 4.84 9.01
N VAL A 135 3.22 4.50 7.94
CA VAL A 135 4.46 3.74 8.00
C VAL A 135 5.50 4.36 7.08
N ARG A 136 6.77 4.31 7.48
CA ARG A 136 7.90 4.50 6.60
C ARG A 136 8.23 3.17 5.93
N VAL A 137 8.33 3.19 4.62
CA VAL A 137 8.77 2.04 3.84
C VAL A 137 10.10 2.39 3.21
N THR A 138 11.11 1.55 3.41
CA THR A 138 12.46 1.74 2.90
C THR A 138 12.82 0.59 1.97
N ASN A 139 13.31 0.92 0.78
CA ASN A 139 13.93 -0.04 -0.12
C ASN A 139 15.46 0.01 0.10
N PRO A 140 16.06 -0.95 0.83
CA PRO A 140 17.48 -0.93 1.14
C PRO A 140 18.37 -1.06 -0.10
N ALA A 141 17.86 -1.59 -1.23
CA ALA A 141 18.63 -1.71 -2.46
C ALA A 141 18.88 -0.35 -3.15
N THR A 142 17.99 0.61 -2.97
CA THR A 142 18.09 1.96 -3.56
C THR A 142 18.30 3.04 -2.51
N SER A 143 18.28 2.68 -1.23
CA SER A 143 18.32 3.60 -0.08
C SER A 143 17.21 4.66 -0.11
N ARG A 144 16.14 4.43 -0.88
CA ARG A 144 14.97 5.31 -0.96
C ARG A 144 13.97 4.92 0.11
N SER A 145 13.31 5.91 0.68
CA SER A 145 12.19 5.70 1.60
C SER A 145 11.00 6.58 1.25
N VAL A 146 9.82 6.16 1.69
CA VAL A 146 8.57 6.90 1.50
C VAL A 146 7.64 6.65 2.69
N VAL A 147 6.95 7.68 3.14
CA VAL A 147 5.89 7.55 4.14
C VAL A 147 4.56 7.32 3.42
N VAL A 148 3.85 6.28 3.82
CA VAL A 148 2.54 5.91 3.23
C VAL A 148 1.50 5.74 4.32
N ARG A 149 0.25 6.06 3.97
CA ARG A 149 -0.91 5.77 4.83
C ARG A 149 -1.45 4.38 4.51
N ILE A 150 -1.74 3.59 5.54
CA ILE A 150 -2.44 2.31 5.39
C ILE A 150 -3.93 2.58 5.19
N ASN A 151 -4.46 2.30 4.01
CA ASN A 151 -5.88 2.54 3.71
C ASN A 151 -6.61 1.30 3.20
N ASP A 152 -5.91 0.19 3.02
CA ASP A 152 -6.49 -1.03 2.48
C ASP A 152 -5.96 -2.30 3.17
N ARG A 153 -6.57 -3.45 2.86
CA ARG A 153 -6.22 -4.77 3.38
C ARG A 153 -5.59 -5.66 2.31
N GLY A 154 -4.65 -6.47 2.74
CA GLY A 154 -3.79 -7.27 1.88
C GLY A 154 -2.34 -7.17 2.36
N PRO A 155 -1.35 -7.72 1.65
CA PRO A 155 -1.48 -8.56 0.46
C PRO A 155 -2.08 -9.92 0.81
N TYR A 156 -2.88 -10.53 -0.06
CA TYR A 156 -3.34 -11.92 0.15
C TYR A 156 -2.42 -12.96 -0.53
N ALA A 157 -1.54 -12.51 -1.43
CA ALA A 157 -0.53 -13.38 -2.00
C ALA A 157 0.54 -13.77 -0.97
N ARG A 158 0.96 -15.03 -1.02
CA ARG A 158 1.97 -15.59 -0.11
C ARG A 158 3.32 -14.87 -0.25
N GLY A 159 3.97 -14.67 0.89
CA GLY A 159 5.32 -14.10 0.96
C GLY A 159 5.42 -12.59 0.69
N ARG A 160 4.31 -11.87 0.50
CA ARG A 160 4.28 -10.40 0.49
C ARG A 160 3.84 -9.84 1.82
N VAL A 161 4.42 -8.72 2.23
CA VAL A 161 4.10 -8.03 3.49
C VAL A 161 3.29 -6.75 3.28
N ILE A 162 3.48 -6.05 2.15
CA ILE A 162 2.79 -4.80 1.84
C ILE A 162 2.57 -4.66 0.34
N ASP A 163 1.41 -4.12 -0.07
CA ASP A 163 1.12 -3.75 -1.45
C ASP A 163 0.98 -2.21 -1.53
N LEU A 164 1.89 -1.55 -2.24
CA LEU A 164 2.02 -0.10 -2.32
C LEU A 164 1.17 0.51 -3.44
N SER A 165 0.94 1.82 -3.37
CA SER A 165 0.46 2.57 -4.52
C SER A 165 1.54 2.68 -5.62
N MET A 166 1.12 3.03 -6.85
CA MET A 166 2.06 3.24 -7.95
C MET A 166 3.01 4.41 -7.67
N ALA A 167 2.52 5.50 -7.09
CA ALA A 167 3.36 6.63 -6.67
C ALA A 167 4.41 6.23 -5.62
N ALA A 168 4.03 5.50 -4.58
CA ALA A 168 4.98 5.02 -3.58
C ALA A 168 6.02 4.07 -4.17
N ALA A 169 5.60 3.17 -5.06
CA ALA A 169 6.50 2.27 -5.78
C ALA A 169 7.49 3.02 -6.70
N ALA A 170 7.09 4.17 -7.27
CA ALA A 170 7.97 5.01 -8.06
C ALA A 170 9.04 5.68 -7.19
N VAL A 171 8.68 6.22 -6.02
CA VAL A 171 9.63 6.83 -5.07
C VAL A 171 10.67 5.81 -4.60
N LEU A 172 10.25 4.58 -4.34
CA LEU A 172 11.11 3.47 -3.94
C LEU A 172 11.87 2.80 -5.11
N GLU A 173 11.70 3.29 -6.34
CA GLU A 173 12.33 2.77 -7.55
C GLU A 173 12.04 1.28 -7.82
N MET A 174 10.88 0.80 -7.37
CA MET A 174 10.45 -0.59 -7.56
C MET A 174 9.31 -0.76 -8.56
N ARG A 175 8.82 0.33 -9.15
CA ARG A 175 7.71 0.31 -10.11
C ARG A 175 7.99 -0.61 -11.30
N HIS A 176 9.19 -0.52 -11.89
CA HIS A 176 9.59 -1.34 -13.05
C HIS A 176 9.91 -2.79 -12.67
N ALA A 177 10.52 -3.02 -11.50
CA ALA A 177 10.81 -4.35 -11.00
C ALA A 177 9.55 -5.13 -10.56
N GLY A 178 8.45 -4.42 -10.28
CA GLY A 178 7.17 -4.99 -9.83
C GLY A 178 7.16 -5.37 -8.34
N THR A 179 8.27 -5.92 -7.85
CA THR A 179 8.44 -6.29 -6.43
C THR A 179 9.83 -5.90 -5.92
N ALA A 180 9.96 -5.70 -4.62
CA ALA A 180 11.23 -5.41 -3.97
C ALA A 180 11.24 -5.91 -2.52
N ARG A 181 12.42 -6.12 -1.94
CA ARG A 181 12.55 -6.30 -0.49
C ARG A 181 12.44 -4.92 0.16
N VAL A 182 11.65 -4.80 1.21
CA VAL A 182 11.46 -3.54 1.94
C VAL A 182 11.53 -3.75 3.45
N GLN A 183 11.84 -2.67 4.15
CA GLN A 183 11.70 -2.52 5.59
C GLN A 183 10.52 -1.58 5.86
N ILE A 184 9.68 -1.92 6.83
CA ILE A 184 8.49 -1.18 7.24
C ILE A 184 8.70 -0.80 8.70
N GLU A 185 8.53 0.48 8.99
CA GLU A 185 8.60 1.07 10.33
C GLU A 185 7.31 1.84 10.55
N GLY A 186 6.57 1.57 11.62
CA GLY A 186 5.40 2.37 11.94
C GLY A 186 5.79 3.74 12.48
N LEU A 187 4.92 4.73 12.24
CA LEU A 187 5.16 6.11 12.61
C LEU A 187 4.06 6.63 13.53
N THR A 188 4.45 7.49 14.46
CA THR A 188 3.54 8.38 15.20
C THR A 188 2.91 9.41 14.26
N GLN A 189 1.85 10.07 14.71
CA GLN A 189 1.21 11.12 13.90
C GLN A 189 2.15 12.31 13.73
N GLN A 190 2.96 12.62 14.75
CA GLN A 190 3.96 13.68 14.69
C GLN A 190 5.02 13.40 13.62
N GLU A 191 5.59 12.19 13.58
CA GLU A 191 6.61 11.82 12.59
C GLU A 191 6.04 11.81 11.17
N ALA A 192 4.82 11.31 10.98
CA ALA A 192 4.15 11.31 9.69
C ALA A 192 3.89 12.74 9.18
N ARG A 193 3.48 13.66 10.07
CA ARG A 193 3.30 15.07 9.74
C ARG A 193 4.62 15.73 9.37
N ALA A 194 5.67 15.52 10.16
CA ALA A 194 6.99 16.07 9.88
C ALA A 194 7.53 15.62 8.50
N ALA A 195 7.40 14.33 8.17
CA ALA A 195 7.82 13.80 6.88
C ALA A 195 7.03 14.39 5.69
N ARG A 196 5.73 14.64 5.88
CA ARG A 196 4.90 15.29 4.87
C ARG A 196 5.32 16.75 4.66
N ASP A 197 5.56 17.47 5.75
CA ASP A 197 5.92 18.88 5.69
C ASP A 197 7.31 19.06 5.03
N GLU A 198 8.26 18.14 5.28
CA GLU A 198 9.54 18.06 4.55
C GLU A 198 9.35 17.83 3.04
N MET A 199 8.44 16.93 2.66
CA MET A 199 8.11 16.69 1.25
C MET A 199 7.47 17.92 0.58
N LEU A 200 6.64 18.67 1.31
CA LEU A 200 6.05 19.91 0.79
C LEU A 200 7.11 21.01 0.59
N ALA A 201 8.03 21.17 1.54
CA ALA A 201 9.13 22.13 1.44
C ALA A 201 10.08 21.82 0.26
N SER A 202 10.45 20.55 0.08
CA SER A 202 11.31 20.16 -1.06
C SER A 202 10.65 20.39 -2.43
N ASN A 203 9.33 20.22 -2.52
CA ASN A 203 8.58 20.50 -3.74
C ASN A 203 8.49 22.01 -4.04
N SER A 204 8.33 22.87 -3.02
CA SER A 204 8.31 24.33 -3.23
C SER A 204 9.65 24.86 -3.76
N ASP A 205 10.76 24.37 -3.21
CA ASP A 205 12.10 24.81 -3.62
C ASP A 205 12.41 24.42 -5.07
N SER A 206 11.97 23.23 -5.50
CA SER A 206 12.13 22.77 -6.88
C SER A 206 11.31 23.60 -7.89
N THR A 207 10.20 24.20 -7.45
CA THR A 207 9.33 25.03 -8.30
C THR A 207 9.88 26.46 -8.44
N ALA A 208 10.58 26.96 -7.42
CA ALA A 208 11.20 28.29 -7.43
C ALA A 208 12.48 28.39 -8.28
N GLN A 209 13.11 27.25 -8.63
CA GLN A 209 14.34 27.20 -9.42
C GLN A 209 14.11 26.96 -10.93
N LYS A 210 12.87 26.96 -11.41
CA LYS A 210 12.49 26.69 -12.79
C LYS A 210 11.86 27.91 -13.44
#